data_AF-A0A949WEI7-F1
#
_entry.id   AF-A0A949WEI7-F1
#
_cell.length_a   1.000
_cell.length_b   1.000
_cell.length_c   1.000
_cell.angle_alpha   90.00
_cell.angle_beta   90.00
_cell.angle_gamma   90.00
#
_symmetry.space_group_name_H-M   'P 1'
#
loop_
_entity.id
_entity.type
_entity.pdbx_description
1 polymer ?
#
loop_
_entity_poly.entity_id
_entity_poly.type
_entity_poly.pdbx_seq_one_letter_code
_entity_poly.pdbx_strand_id
1 'polypeptide(L)'
;MRVVMLGWQIRIYPETGLSNPEDRKAVVHWLTGLDGTQWLDRMVIEQKAVMLGSNGGYPLRYSARWKDLLPELLMQPEPYNGPPVIGEDYVMTQGWQSQKKVNHELLAQRQPDDLMIVDAWDQS
;
A
#
# COMPACT_ATOMS: atom_id res chain seq x y z
N MET A 1 6.77 6.53 -26.06
CA MET A 1 7.41 5.73 -24.99
C MET A 1 6.28 5.13 -24.17
N ARG A 2 6.09 3.81 -24.21
CA ARG A 2 4.99 3.15 -23.51
C ARG A 2 5.49 2.92 -22.08
N VAL A 3 5.04 3.75 -21.15
CA VAL A 3 5.23 3.47 -19.72
C VAL A 3 4.40 2.23 -19.45
N VAL A 4 5.07 1.13 -19.09
CA VAL A 4 4.38 -0.11 -18.70
C VAL A 4 4.28 -0.05 -17.19
N MET A 5 3.07 0.11 -16.68
CA MET A 5 2.80 -0.01 -15.25
C MET A 5 3.21 -1.43 -14.82
N LEU A 6 4.10 -1.53 -13.83
CA LEU A 6 4.68 -2.80 -13.38
C LEU A 6 4.01 -3.32 -12.10
N GLY A 7 3.33 -2.44 -11.37
CA GLY A 7 2.66 -2.76 -10.11
C GLY A 7 2.65 -1.57 -9.17
N TRP A 8 2.56 -1.86 -7.88
CA TRP A 8 2.46 -0.85 -6.84
C TRP A 8 3.47 -1.08 -5.73
N GLN A 9 4.01 0.01 -5.19
CA GLN A 9 4.61 0.04 -3.87
C GLN A 9 3.59 0.57 -2.87
N ILE A 10 3.17 -0.29 -1.94
CA ILE A 10 2.29 0.10 -0.85
C ILE A 10 3.13 0.49 0.37
N ARG A 11 2.86 1.67 0.93
CA ARG A 11 3.50 2.18 2.16
C ARG A 11 2.42 2.62 3.15
N ILE A 12 2.54 2.17 4.39
CA ILE A 12 1.58 2.48 5.45
C ILE A 12 2.31 3.12 6.61
N TYR A 13 1.85 4.27 7.06
CA TYR A 13 2.43 5.00 8.18
C TYR A 13 1.33 5.69 9.01
N PRO A 14 1.57 6.00 10.29
CA PRO A 14 0.61 6.76 11.08
C PRO A 14 0.43 8.16 10.51
N GLU A 15 -0.78 8.71 10.60
CA GLU A 15 -0.96 10.15 10.37
C GLU A 15 -0.33 10.90 11.55
N THR A 16 0.76 11.60 11.28
CA THR A 16 1.56 12.30 12.31
C THR A 16 1.51 13.82 12.17
N GLY A 17 0.78 14.36 11.19
CA GLY A 17 0.79 15.79 10.87
C GLY A 17 2.14 16.30 10.36
N LEU A 18 3.12 15.41 10.13
CA LEU A 18 4.44 15.78 9.63
C LEU A 18 4.36 16.23 8.18
N SER A 19 4.92 17.41 7.90
CA SER A 19 4.86 18.08 6.60
C SER A 19 5.69 17.39 5.52
N ASN A 20 6.77 16.70 5.91
CA ASN A 20 7.67 16.03 4.99
C ASN A 20 7.36 14.52 4.92
N PRO A 21 6.98 13.98 3.74
CA PRO A 21 6.69 12.56 3.56
C PRO A 21 7.89 11.64 3.82
N GLU A 22 9.11 12.10 3.58
CA GLU A 22 10.35 11.32 3.79
C GLU A 22 10.60 11.01 5.27
N ASP A 23 10.15 11.87 6.18
CA ASP A 23 10.31 11.70 7.63
C ASP A 23 9.34 10.67 8.21
N ARG A 24 8.36 10.21 7.40
CA ARG A 24 7.35 9.24 7.82
C ARG A 24 7.91 7.83 7.70
N LYS A 25 8.18 7.21 8.86
CA LYS A 25 8.58 5.81 8.93
C LYS A 25 7.37 4.90 8.65
N ALA A 26 7.49 4.05 7.63
CA ALA A 26 6.47 3.07 7.33
C ALA A 26 6.41 2.00 8.42
N VAL A 27 5.20 1.71 8.92
CA VAL A 27 4.91 0.54 9.77
C VAL A 27 5.01 -0.72 8.94
N VAL A 28 4.46 -0.68 7.72
CA VAL A 28 4.45 -1.80 6.79
C VAL A 28 4.64 -1.28 5.37
N HIS A 29 5.42 -1.99 4.56
CA HIS A 29 5.48 -1.74 3.12
C HIS A 29 5.81 -3.00 2.31
N TRP A 30 5.36 -3.04 1.07
CA TRP A 30 5.58 -4.17 0.15
C TRP A 30 5.39 -3.75 -1.32
N LEU A 31 5.81 -4.62 -2.24
CA LEU A 31 5.54 -4.51 -3.67
C LEU A 31 4.43 -5.48 -4.08
N THR A 32 3.57 -5.09 -4.99
CA THR A 32 2.48 -5.92 -5.49
C THR A 32 2.24 -5.65 -6.96
N GLY A 33 1.59 -6.56 -7.68
CA GLY A 33 1.30 -6.39 -9.10
C GLY A 33 0.13 -5.44 -9.35
N LEU A 34 -0.31 -5.35 -10.61
CA LEU A 34 -1.30 -4.37 -11.08
C LEU A 34 -2.59 -4.28 -10.26
N ASP A 35 -3.09 -5.40 -9.76
CA ASP A 35 -4.34 -5.47 -8.97
C ASP A 35 -4.14 -5.15 -7.48
N GLY A 36 -2.92 -4.79 -7.08
CA GLY A 36 -2.52 -4.67 -5.68
C GLY A 36 -3.15 -3.53 -4.88
N THR A 37 -3.99 -2.71 -5.50
CA THR A 37 -4.77 -1.63 -4.86
C THR A 37 -6.27 -1.92 -4.76
N GLN A 38 -6.79 -2.99 -5.37
CA GLN A 38 -8.24 -3.26 -5.40
C GLN A 38 -8.87 -3.36 -3.99
N TRP A 39 -8.11 -3.84 -3.00
CA TRP A 39 -8.55 -3.90 -1.61
C TRP A 39 -8.75 -2.51 -0.98
N LEU A 40 -7.98 -1.50 -1.39
CA LEU A 40 -8.14 -0.12 -0.94
C LEU A 40 -9.43 0.48 -1.48
N ASP A 41 -9.73 0.25 -2.76
CA ASP A 41 -10.96 0.72 -3.38
C ASP A 41 -12.18 0.04 -2.73
N ARG A 42 -12.09 -1.26 -2.43
CA ARG A 42 -13.10 -1.98 -1.64
C ARG A 42 -13.31 -1.34 -0.27
N MET A 43 -12.24 -1.03 0.46
CA MET A 43 -12.35 -0.38 1.78
C MET A 43 -13.04 0.99 1.69
N VAL A 44 -12.81 1.75 0.61
CA VAL A 44 -13.51 3.02 0.39
C VAL A 44 -15.01 2.80 0.16
N ILE A 45 -15.38 1.84 -0.69
CA ILE A 45 -16.78 1.47 -0.94
C ILE A 45 -17.48 1.03 0.35
N GLU A 46 -16.78 0.28 1.20
CA GLU A 46 -17.26 -0.19 2.51
C GLU A 46 -17.21 0.88 3.62
N GLN A 47 -16.80 2.11 3.31
CA GLN A 47 -16.66 3.23 4.26
C GLN A 47 -15.66 2.97 5.40
N LYS A 48 -14.72 2.04 5.19
CA LYS A 48 -13.61 1.72 6.09
C LYS A 48 -12.36 2.56 5.83
N ALA A 49 -12.28 3.16 4.64
CA ALA A 49 -11.23 4.07 4.24
C ALA A 49 -11.80 5.29 3.51
N VAL A 50 -11.00 6.35 3.41
CA VAL A 50 -11.28 7.55 2.63
C VAL A 50 -10.16 7.76 1.63
N MET A 51 -10.49 7.90 0.34
CA MET A 51 -9.51 8.33 -0.66
C MET A 51 -9.27 9.83 -0.52
N LEU A 52 -8.03 10.21 -0.19
CA LEU A 52 -7.61 11.61 -0.03
C LEU A 52 -7.20 12.26 -1.37
N GLY A 53 -7.08 11.45 -2.43
CA GLY A 53 -6.75 11.88 -3.79
C GLY A 53 -5.31 11.58 -4.20
N SER A 54 -4.90 12.13 -5.35
CA SER A 54 -3.54 12.11 -5.83
C SER A 54 -3.14 13.50 -6.34
N ASN A 55 -2.08 14.08 -5.78
CA ASN A 55 -1.60 15.41 -6.13
C ASN A 55 -0.84 15.39 -7.46
N GLY A 56 -1.54 15.16 -8.57
CA GLY A 56 -0.97 15.15 -9.92
C GLY A 56 -0.54 13.77 -10.43
N GLY A 57 -1.06 12.68 -9.85
CA GLY A 57 -0.85 11.32 -10.36
C GLY A 57 -0.67 10.30 -9.24
N TYR A 58 0.50 10.33 -8.59
CA TYR A 58 0.86 9.41 -7.51
C TYR A 58 1.48 10.16 -6.31
N PRO A 59 1.35 9.61 -5.08
CA PRO A 59 0.68 8.36 -4.76
C PRO A 59 -0.84 8.50 -4.85
N LEU A 60 -1.53 7.38 -5.04
CA LEU A 60 -2.92 7.29 -4.62
C LEU A 60 -2.92 7.23 -3.09
N ARG A 61 -3.50 8.23 -2.45
CA ARG A 61 -3.48 8.36 -0.99
C ARG A 61 -4.83 8.03 -0.38
N TYR A 62 -4.81 7.20 0.65
CA TYR A 62 -5.97 6.79 1.42
C TYR A 62 -5.72 7.01 2.91
N SER A 63 -6.78 7.20 3.69
CA SER A 63 -6.74 7.14 5.14
C SER A 63 -7.73 6.12 5.68
N ALA A 64 -7.35 5.41 6.74
CA ALA A 64 -8.19 4.41 7.40
C ALA A 64 -7.83 4.32 8.89
N ARG A 65 -8.77 3.87 9.73
CA ARG A 65 -8.46 3.54 11.12
C ARG A 65 -7.73 2.21 11.18
N TRP A 66 -6.81 2.07 12.13
CA TRP A 66 -6.00 0.85 12.26
C TRP A 66 -6.84 -0.42 12.45
N LYS A 67 -7.95 -0.35 13.20
CA LYS A 67 -8.86 -1.49 13.41
C LYS A 67 -9.48 -2.04 12.13
N ASP A 68 -9.72 -1.16 11.16
CA ASP A 68 -10.32 -1.52 9.87
C ASP A 68 -9.24 -1.95 8.88
N LEU A 69 -8.04 -1.35 8.99
CA LEU A 69 -6.90 -1.64 8.14
C LEU A 69 -6.19 -2.96 8.48
N LEU A 70 -5.98 -3.26 9.77
CA LEU A 70 -5.20 -4.42 10.21
C LEU A 70 -5.71 -5.76 9.65
N PRO A 71 -7.02 -6.08 9.64
CA PRO A 71 -7.52 -7.32 9.04
C PRO A 71 -7.16 -7.45 7.56
N GLU A 72 -7.26 -6.36 6.80
CA GLU A 72 -6.88 -6.33 5.37
C GLU A 72 -5.38 -6.56 5.21
N LEU A 73 -4.55 -5.97 6.10
CA LEU A 73 -3.10 -6.19 6.06
C LEU A 73 -2.71 -7.63 6.36
N LEU A 74 -3.46 -8.39 7.14
CA LEU A 74 -3.14 -9.80 7.38
C LEU A 74 -3.36 -10.66 6.11
N MET A 75 -4.19 -10.19 5.18
CA MET A 75 -4.49 -10.88 3.91
C MET A 75 -3.54 -10.49 2.77
N GLN A 76 -2.67 -9.48 2.96
CA GLN A 76 -1.80 -8.94 1.93
C GLN A 76 -0.31 -9.35 2.10
N PRO A 77 0.53 -9.26 1.05
CA PRO A 77 0.12 -9.16 -0.35
C PRO A 77 -0.59 -10.43 -0.80
N GLU A 78 -1.70 -10.27 -1.52
CA GLU A 78 -2.25 -11.40 -2.27
C GLU A 78 -1.24 -11.88 -3.32
N PRO A 79 -1.18 -13.20 -3.62
CA PRO A 79 -0.35 -13.70 -4.70
C PRO A 79 -0.74 -13.05 -6.02
N TYR A 80 0.25 -12.60 -6.78
CA TYR A 80 0.03 -12.02 -8.09
C TYR A 80 -0.65 -13.03 -9.02
N ASN A 81 -1.80 -12.66 -9.58
CA ASN A 81 -2.60 -13.54 -10.44
C ASN A 81 -2.76 -13.00 -11.88
N GLY A 82 -1.91 -12.06 -12.29
CA GLY A 82 -1.92 -11.46 -13.62
C GLY A 82 -0.88 -12.05 -14.58
N PRO A 83 -0.80 -11.52 -15.82
CA PRO A 83 0.22 -11.92 -16.80
C PRO A 83 1.63 -11.54 -16.32
N PRO A 84 2.70 -12.26 -16.70
CA PRO A 84 4.05 -11.94 -16.23
C PRO A 84 4.47 -10.49 -16.48
N VAL A 85 5.07 -9.86 -15.47
CA VAL A 85 5.62 -8.50 -15.53
C VAL A 85 7.12 -8.55 -15.29
N ILE A 86 7.89 -7.84 -16.14
CA ILE A 86 9.34 -7.70 -16.00
C ILE A 86 9.61 -6.23 -15.68
N GLY A 87 10.05 -5.96 -14.46
CA GLY A 87 10.58 -4.66 -14.04
C GLY A 87 12.08 -4.56 -14.25
N GLU A 88 12.69 -3.43 -13.88
CA GLU A 88 14.13 -3.21 -14.04
C GLU A 88 14.97 -4.21 -13.22
N ASP A 89 14.52 -4.57 -12.02
CA ASP A 89 15.23 -5.43 -11.07
C ASP A 89 14.41 -6.64 -10.57
N TYR A 90 13.22 -6.89 -11.15
CA TYR A 90 12.37 -8.01 -10.75
C TYR A 90 11.55 -8.61 -11.90
N VAL A 91 11.09 -9.85 -11.68
CA VAL A 91 10.12 -10.55 -12.55
C VAL A 91 8.96 -11.03 -11.68
N MET A 92 7.75 -10.53 -11.93
CA MET A 92 6.52 -11.03 -11.30
C MET A 92 5.86 -12.05 -12.23
N THR A 93 5.85 -13.32 -11.82
CA THR A 93 5.08 -14.40 -12.47
C THR A 93 3.84 -14.74 -11.66
N GLN A 94 2.92 -15.53 -12.22
CA GLN A 94 1.77 -16.01 -11.48
C GLN A 94 2.19 -16.70 -10.17
N GLY A 95 1.57 -16.32 -9.05
CA GLY A 95 1.91 -16.77 -7.70
C GLY A 95 3.02 -15.96 -7.01
N TRP A 96 3.63 -14.97 -7.68
CA TRP A 96 4.65 -14.13 -7.07
C TRP A 96 4.07 -13.30 -5.91
N GLN A 97 4.81 -13.25 -4.81
CA GLN A 97 4.50 -12.43 -3.63
C GLN A 97 5.78 -11.74 -3.16
N SER A 98 5.77 -10.42 -3.06
CA SER A 98 6.87 -9.75 -2.38
C SER A 98 6.83 -10.02 -0.88
N GLN A 99 8.00 -9.99 -0.25
CA GLN A 99 8.04 -10.00 1.21
C GLN A 99 7.56 -8.66 1.76
N LYS A 100 6.47 -8.73 2.54
CA LYS A 100 6.01 -7.61 3.35
C LYS A 100 7.05 -7.29 4.41
N LYS A 101 7.60 -6.08 4.37
CA LYS A 101 8.50 -5.56 5.41
C LYS A 101 7.68 -4.87 6.49
N VAL A 102 7.91 -5.26 7.74
CA VAL A 102 7.17 -4.78 8.90
C VAL A 102 8.14 -4.18 9.92
N ASN A 103 7.86 -2.97 10.38
CA ASN A 103 8.52 -2.38 11.53
C ASN A 103 7.75 -2.78 12.80
N HIS A 104 8.24 -3.81 13.49
CA HIS A 104 7.57 -4.39 14.66
C HIS A 104 7.44 -3.40 15.84
N GLU A 105 8.38 -2.47 16.01
CA GLU A 105 8.32 -1.47 17.07
C GLU A 105 7.17 -0.48 16.84
N LEU A 106 7.04 0.03 15.60
CA LEU A 106 5.95 0.95 15.25
C LEU A 106 4.59 0.24 15.22
N LEU A 107 4.59 -1.04 14.80
CA LEU A 107 3.39 -1.89 14.80
C LEU A 107 2.86 -2.09 16.22
N ALA A 108 3.74 -2.42 17.18
CA ALA A 108 3.37 -2.67 18.57
C ALA A 108 2.78 -1.43 19.28
N GLN A 109 3.06 -0.23 18.77
CA GLN A 109 2.54 1.01 19.31
C GLN A 109 1.14 1.37 18.77
N ARG A 110 0.65 0.67 17.74
CA ARG A 110 -0.61 1.03 17.08
C ARG A 110 -1.81 0.71 17.95
N GLN A 111 -2.70 1.70 18.08
CA GLN A 111 -3.99 1.54 18.73
C GLN A 111 -5.11 1.37 17.70
N PRO A 112 -6.23 0.70 18.02
CA PRO A 112 -7.33 0.45 17.08
C PRO A 112 -7.87 1.71 16.37
N ASP A 113 -7.89 2.85 17.06
CA ASP A 113 -8.42 4.10 16.53
C ASP A 113 -7.36 5.04 15.94
N ASP A 114 -6.09 4.60 15.86
CA ASP A 114 -5.05 5.35 15.16
C ASP A 114 -5.46 5.58 13.71
N LEU A 115 -5.36 6.83 13.26
CA LEU A 115 -5.53 7.16 11.86
C LEU A 115 -4.23 6.84 11.11
N MET A 116 -4.36 6.06 10.06
CA MET A 116 -3.25 5.61 9.24
C MET A 116 -3.40 6.15 7.83
N ILE A 117 -2.27 6.44 7.19
CA ILE A 117 -2.20 6.79 5.79
C ILE A 117 -1.64 5.60 5.02
N VAL A 118 -2.28 5.31 3.89
CA VAL A 118 -1.80 4.34 2.91
C VAL A 118 -1.48 5.09 1.61
N ASP A 119 -0.23 5.00 1.19
CA ASP A 119 0.21 5.47 -0.12
C ASP A 119 0.45 4.29 -1.04
N ALA A 120 -0.20 4.31 -2.21
CA ALA A 120 0.10 3.42 -3.32
C ALA A 120 0.86 4.21 -4.40
N TRP A 121 2.14 3.90 -4.55
CA TRP A 121 3.01 4.47 -5.57
C TRP A 121 3.07 3.56 -6.78
N ASP A 122 2.91 4.13 -7.97
CA ASP A 122 3.13 3.42 -9.20
C ASP A 122 4.58 2.94 -9.33
N GLN A 123 4.76 1.79 -9.95
CA GLN A 123 6.05 1.26 -10.37
C GLN A 123 6.04 1.31 -11.89
N SER A 124 6.79 2.24 -12.48
CA SER A 124 6.69 2.58 -13.90
C SER A 124 8.06 2.77 -14.54
#